data_AF-A0A6H5K2U8-F1
#
_entry.id   AF-A0A6H5K2U8-F1
#
_cell.length_a   1.000
_cell.length_b   1.000
_cell.length_c   1.000
_cell.angle_alpha   90.00
_cell.angle_beta   90.00
_cell.angle_gamma   90.00
#
_symmetry.space_group_name_H-M   'P 1'
#
loop_
_entity.id
_entity.type
_entity.pdbx_description
1 polymer ?
#
loop_
_entity_poly.entity_id
_entity_poly.type
_entity_poly.pdbx_seq_one_letter_code
_entity_poly.pdbx_strand_id
1 'polypeptide(L)'
;MEAAKPEGKERRRLAETFAAFADKAKVGDRYFLGTHDQHQALANALHPVENLTLKERYAISMAPINGRQAKPKRLPVFINMQLPPKGTLPKSMTEFQTLCSKHNVLDLYRWMGVRFPSIECFTEKSVAEM
;
A
#
# COMPACT_ATOMS: atom_id res chain seq x y z
N MET A 1 16.02 12.93 -41.31
CA MET A 1 16.07 11.91 -40.25
C MET A 1 15.16 12.39 -39.13
N GLU A 2 13.92 11.95 -39.17
CA GLU A 2 12.89 12.32 -38.22
C GLU A 2 13.11 11.46 -36.96
N ALA A 3 13.42 12.10 -35.84
CA ALA A 3 13.64 11.41 -34.58
C ALA A 3 12.32 10.75 -34.15
N ALA A 4 12.33 9.43 -34.05
CA ALA A 4 11.21 8.66 -33.52
C ALA A 4 10.88 9.16 -32.11
N LYS A 5 9.70 9.76 -31.95
CA LYS A 5 9.11 10.04 -30.63
C LYS A 5 9.02 8.71 -29.88
N PRO A 6 9.46 8.62 -28.61
CA PRO A 6 9.22 7.44 -27.81
C PRO A 6 7.71 7.30 -27.70
N GLU A 7 7.17 6.22 -28.25
CA GLU A 7 5.76 5.86 -28.14
C GLU A 7 5.40 5.90 -26.66
N GLY A 8 4.61 6.89 -26.29
CA GLY A 8 4.02 7.01 -24.97
C GLY A 8 3.08 5.83 -24.81
N LYS A 9 3.59 4.70 -24.31
CA LYS A 9 2.79 3.68 -23.65
C LYS A 9 2.07 4.39 -22.52
N GLU A 10 0.84 4.83 -22.79
CA GLU A 10 -0.10 5.27 -21.80
C GLU A 10 -0.05 4.23 -20.66
N ARG A 11 0.50 4.63 -19.51
CA ARG A 11 0.64 3.74 -18.35
C ARG A 11 -0.78 3.43 -17.89
N ARG A 12 -1.40 2.40 -18.47
CA ARG A 12 -2.72 1.90 -18.02
C ARG A 12 -2.68 1.77 -16.53
N ARG A 13 -3.67 2.37 -15.87
CA ARG A 13 -3.69 2.37 -14.42
C ARG A 13 -3.97 0.95 -13.95
N LEU A 14 -3.22 0.51 -12.95
CA LEU A 14 -3.47 -0.81 -12.36
C LEU A 14 -4.92 -0.90 -11.83
N ALA A 15 -5.48 0.21 -11.34
CA ALA A 15 -6.89 0.28 -10.94
C ALA A 15 -7.87 0.00 -12.09
N GLU A 16 -7.64 0.54 -13.29
CA GLU A 16 -8.45 0.26 -14.48
C GLU A 16 -8.35 -1.21 -14.88
N THR A 17 -7.18 -1.82 -14.67
CA THR A 17 -6.97 -3.26 -14.94
C THR A 17 -7.79 -4.13 -13.99
N PHE A 18 -7.89 -3.76 -12.71
CA PHE A 18 -8.77 -4.45 -11.76
C PHE A 18 -10.24 -4.36 -12.17
N ALA A 19 -10.71 -3.18 -12.59
CA ALA A 19 -12.08 -3.00 -13.05
C ALA A 19 -12.37 -3.82 -14.32
N ALA A 20 -11.48 -3.76 -15.31
CA ALA A 20 -11.62 -4.52 -16.54
C ALA A 20 -11.53 -6.04 -16.32
N PHE A 21 -10.75 -6.49 -15.33
CA PHE A 21 -10.72 -7.90 -14.94
C PHE A 21 -12.05 -8.32 -14.32
N ALA A 22 -12.60 -7.53 -13.40
CA ALA A 22 -13.87 -7.83 -12.76
C ALA A 22 -15.05 -7.90 -13.75
N ASP A 23 -15.07 -7.01 -14.74
CA ASP A 23 -16.08 -6.97 -15.80
C ASP A 23 -16.02 -8.20 -16.73
N LYS A 24 -14.80 -8.70 -17.02
CA LYS A 24 -14.59 -9.80 -17.99
C LYS A 24 -14.48 -11.18 -17.35
N ALA A 25 -14.24 -11.26 -16.05
CA ALA A 25 -14.05 -12.53 -15.36
C ALA A 25 -15.35 -13.35 -15.38
N LYS A 26 -15.24 -14.60 -15.82
CA LYS A 26 -16.32 -15.58 -15.71
C LYS A 26 -15.99 -16.53 -14.57
N VAL A 27 -16.87 -16.60 -13.58
CA VAL A 27 -16.78 -17.52 -12.45
C VAL A 27 -17.92 -18.52 -12.53
N GLY A 28 -17.68 -19.77 -12.13
CA GLY A 28 -18.74 -20.78 -12.09
C GLY A 28 -19.75 -20.50 -10.98
N ASP A 29 -20.92 -21.13 -11.04
CA ASP A 29 -22.10 -20.83 -10.20
C ASP A 29 -21.89 -20.92 -8.68
N ARG A 30 -20.80 -21.56 -8.23
CA ARG A 30 -20.44 -21.71 -6.82
C ARG A 30 -19.38 -20.72 -6.33
N TYR A 31 -18.92 -19.82 -7.19
CA TYR A 31 -17.86 -18.88 -6.90
C TYR A 31 -18.33 -17.44 -7.16
N PHE A 32 -17.78 -16.50 -6.40
CA PHE A 32 -17.95 -15.09 -6.64
C PHE A 32 -16.58 -14.43 -6.70
N LEU A 33 -16.48 -13.33 -7.43
CA LEU A 33 -15.27 -12.53 -7.43
C LEU A 33 -15.28 -11.62 -6.20
N GLY A 34 -14.17 -11.63 -5.44
CA GLY A 34 -14.01 -10.74 -4.29
C GLY A 34 -14.06 -9.26 -4.68
N THR A 35 -14.43 -8.40 -3.74
CA THR A 35 -14.37 -6.95 -3.94
C THR A 35 -12.92 -6.47 -3.99
N HIS A 36 -12.63 -5.53 -4.89
CA HIS A 36 -11.27 -5.02 -5.12
C HIS A 36 -11.13 -3.54 -4.76
N ASP A 37 -12.12 -2.93 -4.11
CA ASP A 37 -12.19 -1.48 -3.91
C ASP A 37 -10.96 -0.92 -3.16
N GLN A 38 -10.53 -1.61 -2.11
CA GLN A 38 -9.32 -1.24 -1.37
C GLN A 38 -8.07 -1.37 -2.25
N HIS A 39 -7.94 -2.45 -3.02
CA HIS A 39 -6.80 -2.66 -3.91
C HIS A 39 -6.78 -1.61 -5.03
N GLN A 40 -7.93 -1.26 -5.60
CA GLN A 40 -8.08 -0.19 -6.59
C GLN A 40 -7.70 1.18 -6.01
N ALA A 41 -8.13 1.48 -4.78
CA ALA A 41 -7.78 2.73 -4.11
C ALA A 41 -6.25 2.86 -3.90
N LEU A 42 -5.58 1.77 -3.49
CA LEU A 42 -4.12 1.77 -3.35
C LEU A 42 -3.43 1.86 -4.70
N ALA A 43 -3.90 1.10 -5.70
CA ALA A 43 -3.37 1.15 -7.05
C ALA A 43 -3.44 2.57 -7.64
N ASN A 44 -4.52 3.31 -7.36
CA ASN A 44 -4.65 4.72 -7.71
C ASN A 44 -3.67 5.60 -6.92
N ALA A 45 -3.55 5.42 -5.61
CA ALA A 45 -2.60 6.16 -4.78
C ALA A 45 -1.13 5.95 -5.18
N LEU A 46 -0.81 4.77 -5.74
CA LEU A 46 0.53 4.44 -6.24
C LEU A 46 0.81 4.96 -7.64
N HIS A 47 -0.21 5.35 -8.42
CA HIS A 47 -0.04 5.84 -9.80
C HIS A 47 1.06 6.90 -9.97
N PRO A 48 1.15 7.96 -9.14
CA PRO A 48 2.18 8.99 -9.29
C PRO A 48 3.61 8.54 -8.93
N VAL A 49 3.81 7.37 -8.31
CA VAL A 49 5.15 6.89 -7.96
C VAL A 49 5.80 6.33 -9.22
N GLU A 50 6.82 6.96 -9.79
CA GLU A 50 7.30 6.60 -11.14
C GLU A 50 8.16 5.34 -11.20
N ASN A 51 8.84 5.00 -10.09
CA ASN A 51 9.88 3.96 -10.03
C ASN A 51 9.39 2.60 -9.51
N LEU A 52 8.09 2.31 -9.63
CA LEU A 52 7.55 0.98 -9.30
C LEU A 52 7.19 0.22 -10.58
N THR A 53 7.67 -1.02 -10.66
CA THR A 53 7.25 -2.01 -11.65
C THR A 53 5.77 -2.35 -11.45
N LEU A 54 5.12 -2.92 -12.48
CA LEU A 54 3.73 -3.39 -12.36
C LEU A 54 3.58 -4.44 -11.25
N LYS A 55 4.54 -5.36 -11.14
CA LYS A 55 4.57 -6.41 -10.11
C LYS A 55 4.63 -5.81 -8.71
N GLU A 56 5.48 -4.82 -8.48
CA GLU A 56 5.58 -4.13 -7.19
C GLU A 56 4.30 -3.36 -6.88
N ARG A 57 3.73 -2.62 -7.84
CA ARG A 57 2.45 -1.93 -7.65
C ARG A 57 1.33 -2.87 -7.28
N TYR A 58 1.24 -4.02 -7.97
CA TYR A 58 0.26 -5.05 -7.66
C TYR A 58 0.47 -5.58 -6.25
N ALA A 59 1.68 -5.99 -5.91
CA ALA A 59 1.99 -6.48 -4.57
C ALA A 59 1.69 -5.45 -3.48
N ILE A 60 2.06 -4.17 -3.65
CA ILE A 60 1.75 -3.11 -2.66
C ILE A 60 0.23 -2.86 -2.58
N SER A 61 -0.49 -2.92 -3.71
CA SER A 61 -1.95 -2.72 -3.71
C SER A 61 -2.73 -3.78 -2.94
N MET A 62 -2.13 -4.97 -2.73
CA MET A 62 -2.69 -6.05 -1.93
C MET A 62 -2.35 -5.93 -0.44
N ALA A 63 -1.68 -4.86 -0.02
CA ALA A 63 -1.32 -4.67 1.37
C ALA A 63 -2.58 -4.44 2.23
N PRO A 64 -2.70 -5.14 3.38
CA PRO A 64 -3.86 -5.01 4.26
C PRO A 64 -3.77 -3.68 5.00
N ILE A 65 -4.42 -2.65 4.46
CA ILE A 65 -4.48 -1.34 5.12
C ILE A 65 -5.88 -1.03 5.60
N ASN A 66 -5.97 -0.27 6.70
CA ASN A 66 -7.23 0.28 7.14
C ASN A 66 -7.55 1.54 6.32
N GLY A 67 -8.40 1.42 5.30
CA GLY A 67 -8.77 2.51 4.40
C GLY A 67 -9.39 3.74 5.07
N ARG A 68 -9.87 3.64 6.32
CA ARG A 68 -10.41 4.78 7.09
C ARG A 68 -9.32 5.67 7.70
N GLN A 69 -8.09 5.18 7.85
CA GLN A 69 -6.99 5.91 8.50
C GLN A 69 -5.91 6.37 7.52
N ALA A 70 -5.99 5.96 6.25
CA ALA A 70 -5.02 6.29 5.23
C ALA A 70 -5.24 7.72 4.69
N LYS A 71 -4.68 8.72 5.37
CA LYS A 71 -4.28 9.97 4.69
C LYS A 71 -2.85 9.76 4.17
N PRO A 72 -2.65 9.50 2.87
CA PRO A 72 -1.31 9.27 2.34
C PRO A 72 -0.55 10.59 2.31
N LYS A 73 0.24 10.86 3.35
CA LYS A 73 1.28 11.89 3.29
C LYS A 73 2.56 11.21 2.82
N ARG A 74 2.93 11.51 1.56
CA ARG A 74 4.22 11.34 0.87
C ARG A 74 5.26 10.44 1.59
N LEU A 75 5.51 9.27 1.02
CA LEU A 75 6.59 8.34 1.40
C LEU A 75 7.95 8.97 1.04
N PRO A 76 8.91 8.95 1.97
CA PRO A 76 9.81 7.80 2.13
C PRO A 76 9.69 7.18 3.52
N VAL A 77 9.72 5.85 3.59
CA VAL A 77 9.54 5.11 4.84
C VAL A 77 10.84 5.08 5.63
N PHE A 78 11.18 6.22 6.23
CA PHE A 78 11.86 6.19 7.51
C PHE A 78 10.76 6.16 8.56
N ILE A 79 10.79 5.19 9.48
CA ILE A 79 9.91 5.19 10.65
C ILE A 79 10.43 6.28 11.60
N ASN A 80 10.35 7.55 11.21
CA ASN A 80 10.45 8.66 12.15
C ASN A 80 9.09 8.85 12.85
N MET A 81 8.56 7.74 13.35
CA MET A 81 7.29 7.70 14.05
C MET A 81 7.58 7.95 15.52
N GLN A 82 7.17 9.10 16.04
CA GLN A 82 7.26 9.38 17.46
C GLN A 82 6.28 8.47 18.20
N LEU A 83 6.78 7.36 18.76
CA LEU A 83 6.03 6.54 19.68
C LEU A 83 6.05 7.18 21.07
N PRO A 84 4.93 7.15 21.81
CA PRO A 84 4.94 7.58 23.19
C PRO A 84 5.89 6.67 24.01
N PRO A 85 6.45 7.16 25.13
CA PRO A 85 7.28 6.33 26.01
C PRO A 85 6.56 5.06 26.44
N LYS A 86 7.31 3.96 26.57
CA LYS A 86 6.76 2.67 26.99
C LYS A 86 5.98 2.80 28.30
N GLY A 87 4.78 2.24 28.34
CA GLY A 87 3.88 2.32 29.51
C GLY A 87 2.98 3.57 29.55
N THR A 88 3.10 4.49 28.58
CA THR A 88 2.16 5.60 28.45
C THR A 88 0.80 5.09 27.99
N LEU A 89 -0.23 5.24 28.82
CA LEU A 89 -1.62 4.93 28.47
C LEU A 89 -2.29 6.14 27.80
N PRO A 90 -3.12 5.94 26.76
CA PRO A 90 -3.87 7.01 26.13
C PRO A 90 -4.91 7.57 27.11
N LYS A 91 -5.00 8.90 27.20
CA LYS A 91 -5.91 9.61 28.10
C LYS A 91 -7.25 9.97 27.45
N SER A 92 -7.36 9.77 26.14
CA SER A 92 -8.55 10.09 25.37
C SER A 92 -8.76 9.08 24.24
N MET A 93 -10.01 9.00 23.74
CA MET A 93 -10.34 8.17 22.57
C MET A 93 -9.52 8.58 21.34
N THR A 94 -9.26 9.87 21.18
CA THR A 94 -8.43 10.41 20.09
C THR A 94 -6.98 9.94 20.18
N GLU A 95 -6.40 9.93 21.38
CA GLU A 95 -5.05 9.39 21.61
C GLU A 95 -4.99 7.89 21.33
N PHE A 96 -6.01 7.13 21.75
CA PHE A 96 -6.11 5.70 21.47
C PHE A 96 -6.19 5.43 19.95
N GLN A 97 -7.06 6.15 19.23
CA GLN A 97 -7.17 6.04 17.77
C GLN A 97 -5.86 6.40 17.05
N THR A 98 -5.13 7.40 17.56
CA THR A 98 -3.82 7.78 17.04
C THR A 98 -2.80 6.66 17.25
N LEU A 99 -2.80 6.01 18.42
CA LEU A 99 -1.93 4.87 18.70
C LEU A 99 -2.25 3.67 17.81
N CYS A 100 -3.54 3.35 17.61
CA CYS A 100 -3.97 2.32 16.67
C CYS A 100 -3.53 2.63 15.23
N SER A 101 -3.58 3.90 14.82
CA SER A 101 -3.13 4.32 13.49
C SER A 101 -1.63 4.13 13.30
N LYS A 102 -0.84 4.43 14.35
CA LYS A 102 0.61 4.19 14.38
C LYS A 102 0.93 2.69 14.30
N HIS A 103 0.22 1.86 15.07
CA HIS A 103 0.34 0.40 15.00
C HIS A 103 0.07 -0.14 13.60
N ASN A 104 -1.02 0.30 12.95
CA ASN A 104 -1.35 -0.13 11.58
C ASN A 104 -0.26 0.20 10.56
N VAL A 105 0.47 1.31 10.74
CA VAL A 105 1.61 1.66 9.88
C VAL A 105 2.80 0.74 10.13
N LEU A 106 3.06 0.34 11.40
CA LEU A 106 4.09 -0.63 11.73
C LEU A 106 3.77 -2.02 11.17
N ASP A 107 2.50 -2.46 11.25
CA ASP A 107 2.05 -3.70 10.63
C ASP A 107 2.26 -3.69 9.11
N LEU A 108 1.93 -2.57 8.46
CA LEU A 108 2.17 -2.40 7.03
C LEU A 108 3.66 -2.44 6.70
N TYR A 109 4.51 -1.77 7.50
CA TYR A 109 5.96 -1.80 7.34
C TYR A 109 6.50 -3.24 7.42
N ARG A 110 6.07 -4.01 8.42
CA ARG A 110 6.44 -5.43 8.56
C ARG A 110 5.95 -6.27 7.38
N TRP A 111 4.70 -6.07 6.97
CA TRP A 111 4.10 -6.79 5.84
C TRP A 111 4.89 -6.57 4.55
N MET A 112 5.35 -5.33 4.34
CA MET A 112 6.20 -4.92 3.23
C MET A 112 7.62 -5.51 3.33
N GLY A 113 8.25 -5.46 4.51
CA GLY A 113 9.61 -5.98 4.72
C GLY A 113 9.78 -7.48 4.51
N VAL A 114 8.69 -8.27 4.64
CA VAL A 114 8.67 -9.69 4.27
C VAL A 114 8.60 -9.88 2.76
N ARG A 115 7.83 -9.05 2.04
CA ARG A 115 7.55 -9.21 0.61
C ARG A 115 8.56 -8.52 -0.30
N PHE A 116 9.27 -7.53 0.23
CA PHE A 116 10.29 -6.78 -0.48
C PHE A 116 11.61 -6.77 0.30
N PRO A 117 12.23 -7.95 0.54
CA PRO A 117 13.41 -8.05 1.39
C PRO A 117 14.64 -7.36 0.80
N SER A 118 14.66 -7.09 -0.51
CA SER A 118 15.73 -6.40 -1.23
C SER A 118 15.60 -4.87 -1.16
N ILE A 119 14.52 -4.32 -0.62
CA ILE A 119 14.36 -2.87 -0.45
C ILE A 119 14.97 -2.50 0.89
N GLU A 120 16.12 -1.82 0.85
CA GLU A 120 16.93 -1.45 2.02
C GLU A 120 16.17 -0.64 3.08
N CYS A 121 15.10 0.08 2.72
CA CYS A 121 14.31 0.84 3.69
C CYS A 121 13.47 -0.02 4.66
N PHE A 122 13.37 -1.34 4.45
CA PHE A 122 12.69 -2.28 5.35
C PHE A 122 13.64 -3.11 6.24
N THR A 123 14.88 -2.65 6.43
CA THR A 123 15.94 -3.39 7.15
C THR A 123 15.80 -3.34 8.68
N GLU A 124 15.06 -2.39 9.25
CA GLU A 124 14.79 -2.31 10.69
C GLU A 124 13.68 -3.29 11.14
N LYS A 125 13.82 -4.56 10.79
CA LYS A 125 12.83 -5.60 11.15
C LYS A 125 12.69 -5.79 12.67
N SER A 126 13.76 -5.55 13.42
CA SER A 126 13.80 -5.71 14.89
C SER A 126 13.14 -4.58 15.67
N VAL A 127 12.97 -3.39 15.08
CA VAL A 127 12.35 -2.24 15.77
C VAL A 127 10.82 -2.35 15.77
N ALA A 128 10.25 -3.06 14.80
CA ALA A 128 8.81 -3.32 14.69
C ALA A 128 8.31 -4.47 15.58
N GLU A 129 9.18 -5.10 16.37
CA GLU A 129 8.85 -6.23 17.27
C GLU A 129 8.62 -5.81 18.75
N MET A 130 8.66 -4.50 19.05
CA MET A 130 8.43 -3.94 20.40
C MET A 130 6.95 -3.73 20.74
#